data_AF-A0A1M3D9W3-F1
#
_entry.id   AF-A0A1M3D9W3-F1
#
_cell.length_a   1.000
_cell.length_b   1.000
_cell.length_c   1.000
_cell.angle_alpha   90.00
_cell.angle_beta   90.00
_cell.angle_gamma   90.00
#
_symmetry.space_group_name_H-M   'P 1'
#
loop_
_entity.id
_entity.type
_entity.pdbx_description
1 polymer ?
#
loop_
_entity_poly.entity_id
_entity_poly.type
_entity_poly.pdbx_seq_one_letter_code
_entity_poly.pdbx_strand_id
1 'polypeptide(L)'
;MSTDLTGDAAIGREIMDSARAMLEAEQPVEEQLDLLEPISPEDIWASRETLGPDASHQQVTQHAREKRRGRPRGSRNRHSTDLERWLLSHGQHPAITLMQIQSTAPEVLMEASKRRKVHSFQKDGTPNVVIEHMTYEAAQGLRARCADILMPYLVGKKPIPIDLTFSGVSDLIIEGVTHSAEEIGDIVDAEFGPADEDDAEGDA
;
A
#
# COMPACT_ATOMS: atom_id res chain seq x y z
N MET A 1 -13.71 -0.13 41.99
CA MET A 1 -13.77 1.29 42.39
C MET A 1 -12.56 1.97 41.79
N SER A 2 -12.75 2.69 40.68
CA SER A 2 -11.68 3.43 40.00
C SER A 2 -11.14 4.49 40.94
N THR A 3 -9.83 4.49 41.20
CA THR A 3 -9.18 5.56 41.96
C THR A 3 -9.34 6.88 41.21
N ASP A 4 -9.94 7.87 41.86
CA ASP A 4 -10.04 9.23 41.35
C ASP A 4 -8.62 9.77 41.09
N LEU A 5 -8.29 9.98 39.81
CA LEU A 5 -7.02 10.56 39.40
C LEU A 5 -6.94 11.98 39.94
N THR A 6 -6.12 12.19 40.96
CA THR A 6 -5.92 13.50 41.59
C THR A 6 -4.50 14.00 41.33
N GLY A 7 -4.37 15.30 41.02
CA GLY A 7 -3.09 15.98 40.82
C GLY A 7 -2.49 15.83 39.43
N ASP A 8 -1.16 15.71 39.35
CA ASP A 8 -0.35 15.76 38.12
C ASP A 8 -0.77 14.75 37.04
N ALA A 9 -1.32 13.60 37.45
CA ALA A 9 -1.82 12.59 36.51
C ALA A 9 -3.10 13.03 35.77
N ALA A 10 -3.94 13.85 36.40
CA ALA A 10 -5.12 14.43 35.75
C ALA A 10 -4.70 15.53 34.75
N ILE A 11 -3.73 16.35 35.13
CA ILE A 11 -3.18 17.42 34.28
C ILE A 11 -2.47 16.81 33.06
N GLY A 12 -1.67 15.75 33.25
CA GLY A 12 -1.02 15.04 32.14
C GLY A 12 -2.02 14.45 31.14
N ARG A 13 -3.15 13.93 31.64
CA ARG A 13 -4.22 13.38 30.79
C ARG A 13 -4.95 14.48 30.02
N GLU A 14 -5.25 15.61 30.68
CA GLU A 14 -5.89 16.77 30.05
C GLU A 14 -5.00 17.39 28.95
N ILE A 15 -3.69 17.43 29.16
CA ILE A 15 -2.72 17.89 28.14
C ILE A 15 -2.67 16.91 26.96
N MET A 16 -2.72 15.60 27.22
CA MET A 16 -2.72 14.60 26.14
C MET A 16 -4.04 14.58 25.38
N ASP A 17 -5.17 14.73 26.05
CA ASP A 17 -6.49 14.79 25.44
C ASP A 17 -6.66 16.07 24.60
N SER A 18 -6.17 17.21 25.09
CA SER A 18 -6.14 18.45 24.31
C SER A 18 -5.18 18.37 23.11
N ALA A 19 -3.98 17.80 23.27
CA ALA A 19 -3.07 17.57 22.16
C ALA A 19 -3.67 16.62 21.11
N ARG A 20 -4.37 15.56 21.55
CA ARG A 20 -5.07 14.62 20.66
C ARG A 20 -6.21 15.32 19.91
N ALA A 21 -7.00 16.14 20.60
CA ALA A 21 -8.07 16.91 19.97
C ALA A 21 -7.54 17.93 18.95
N MET A 22 -6.41 18.59 19.25
CA MET A 22 -5.75 19.49 18.29
C MET A 22 -5.22 18.73 17.07
N LEU A 23 -4.63 17.55 17.28
CA LEU A 23 -4.11 16.72 16.19
C LEU A 23 -5.22 16.10 15.31
N GLU A 24 -6.38 15.80 15.88
CA GLU A 24 -7.58 15.40 15.13
C GLU A 24 -8.21 16.58 14.37
N ALA A 25 -8.19 17.80 14.93
CA ALA A 25 -8.69 19.00 14.27
C ALA A 25 -7.75 19.50 13.14
N GLU A 26 -6.45 19.22 13.25
CA GLU A 26 -5.41 19.70 12.35
C GLU A 26 -5.00 18.67 11.29
N GLN A 27 -5.70 17.53 11.19
CA GLN A 27 -5.67 16.70 9.99
C GLN A 27 -6.55 17.36 8.93
N PRO A 28 -6.01 18.13 7.96
CA PRO A 28 -6.76 18.45 6.77
C PRO A 28 -7.15 17.12 6.13
N VAL A 29 -8.45 16.85 6.05
CA VAL A 29 -8.97 15.83 5.15
C VAL A 29 -8.57 16.33 3.76
N GLU A 30 -7.44 15.84 3.23
CA GLU A 30 -7.09 16.02 1.83
C GLU A 30 -8.16 15.28 1.01
N GLU A 31 -9.31 15.94 0.83
CA GLU A 31 -10.34 15.52 -0.09
C GLU A 31 -9.74 15.63 -1.50
N GLN A 32 -9.15 14.55 -1.99
CA GLN A 32 -8.87 14.43 -3.41
C GLN A 32 -10.22 14.39 -4.14
N LEU A 33 -10.67 15.55 -4.60
CA LEU A 33 -11.91 15.72 -5.34
C LEU A 33 -11.75 15.12 -6.73
N ASP A 34 -12.41 14.00 -7.03
CA ASP A 34 -12.51 13.46 -8.40
C ASP A 34 -13.48 14.31 -9.22
N LEU A 35 -13.00 15.48 -9.65
CA LEU A 35 -13.78 16.49 -10.38
C LEU A 35 -14.15 16.06 -11.82
N LEU A 36 -13.56 14.98 -12.33
CA LEU A 36 -13.63 14.58 -13.73
C LEU A 36 -14.33 13.23 -13.97
N GLU A 37 -14.76 12.52 -12.92
CA GLU A 37 -15.45 11.24 -13.10
C GLU A 37 -16.92 11.47 -13.54
N PRO A 38 -17.40 10.82 -14.62
CA PRO A 38 -18.79 10.93 -15.02
C PRO A 38 -19.72 10.35 -13.95
N ILE A 39 -20.86 11.01 -13.73
CA ILE A 39 -21.90 10.54 -12.80
C ILE A 39 -22.53 9.27 -13.36
N SER A 40 -22.62 8.22 -12.55
CA SER A 40 -23.26 6.97 -13.00
C SER A 40 -24.79 7.11 -13.05
N PRO A 41 -25.48 6.33 -13.90
CA PRO A 41 -26.95 6.31 -13.92
C PRO A 41 -27.59 5.94 -12.57
N GLU A 42 -26.91 5.11 -11.77
CA GLU A 42 -27.36 4.69 -10.44
C GLU A 42 -27.32 5.85 -9.43
N ASP A 43 -26.28 6.68 -9.48
CA ASP A 43 -26.15 7.87 -8.63
C ASP A 43 -27.24 8.93 -8.92
N ILE A 44 -27.60 9.06 -10.21
CA ILE A 44 -28.69 9.95 -10.65
C ILE A 44 -30.03 9.45 -10.12
N TRP A 45 -30.26 8.14 -10.19
CA TRP A 45 -31.49 7.52 -9.70
C TRP A 45 -31.64 7.70 -8.19
N ALA A 46 -30.61 7.37 -7.42
CA ALA A 46 -30.59 7.54 -5.97
C ALA A 46 -30.77 9.01 -5.55
N SER A 47 -30.20 9.95 -6.32
CA SER A 47 -30.35 11.38 -6.06
C SER A 47 -31.76 11.88 -6.36
N ARG A 48 -32.39 11.38 -7.42
CA ARG A 48 -33.77 11.69 -7.78
C ARG A 48 -34.78 11.13 -6.78
N GLU A 49 -34.49 9.96 -6.22
CA GLU A 49 -35.31 9.38 -5.14
C GLU A 49 -35.24 10.22 -3.87
N THR A 50 -34.05 10.75 -3.52
CA THR A 50 -33.91 11.64 -2.36
C THR A 50 -34.48 13.03 -2.54
N LEU A 51 -34.39 13.63 -3.74
CA LEU A 51 -34.88 14.99 -4.00
C LEU A 51 -36.36 15.03 -4.40
N GLY A 52 -36.92 13.87 -4.77
CA GLY A 52 -38.32 13.75 -5.20
C GLY A 52 -38.55 14.05 -6.69
N PRO A 53 -39.79 13.85 -7.16
CA PRO A 53 -40.15 13.92 -8.58
C PRO A 53 -40.14 15.34 -9.16
N ASP A 54 -40.21 16.37 -8.32
CA ASP A 54 -40.25 17.78 -8.73
C ASP A 54 -38.85 18.41 -8.90
N ALA A 55 -37.79 17.66 -8.61
CA ALA A 55 -36.42 18.14 -8.73
C ALA A 55 -35.99 18.28 -10.19
N SER A 56 -35.42 19.43 -10.54
CA SER A 56 -34.85 19.65 -11.86
C SER A 56 -33.63 18.75 -12.11
N HIS A 57 -33.38 18.41 -13.37
CA HIS A 57 -32.22 17.59 -13.75
C HIS A 57 -30.90 18.16 -13.22
N GLN A 58 -30.74 19.50 -13.22
CA GLN A 58 -29.54 20.16 -12.70
C GLN A 58 -29.37 19.92 -11.19
N GLN A 59 -30.45 20.05 -10.41
CA GLN A 59 -30.42 19.79 -8.96
C GLN A 59 -30.08 18.34 -8.64
N VAL A 60 -30.63 17.38 -9.40
CA VAL A 60 -30.29 15.96 -9.26
C VAL A 60 -28.81 15.71 -9.54
N THR A 61 -28.25 16.31 -10.60
CA THR A 61 -26.82 16.14 -10.91
C THR A 61 -25.90 16.82 -9.91
N GLN A 62 -26.29 17.95 -9.33
CA GLN A 62 -25.50 18.63 -8.29
C GLN A 62 -25.49 17.83 -7.00
N HIS A 63 -26.66 17.36 -6.55
CA HIS A 63 -26.77 16.51 -5.37
C HIS A 63 -26.04 15.18 -5.53
N ALA A 64 -26.08 14.58 -6.71
CA ALA A 64 -25.30 13.37 -7.02
C ALA A 64 -23.79 13.63 -6.92
N ARG A 65 -23.31 14.81 -7.36
CA ARG A 65 -21.90 15.22 -7.23
C ARG A 65 -21.50 15.49 -5.78
N GLU A 66 -22.39 16.11 -5.01
CA GLU A 66 -22.15 16.42 -3.59
C GLU A 66 -22.09 15.16 -2.72
N LYS A 67 -22.98 14.18 -2.93
CA LYS A 67 -22.91 12.88 -2.25
C LYS A 67 -21.64 12.09 -2.59
N ARG A 68 -21.09 12.30 -3.77
CA ARG A 68 -19.86 11.65 -4.25
C ARG A 68 -18.58 12.40 -3.83
N ARG A 69 -18.73 13.51 -3.11
CA ARG A 69 -17.61 14.29 -2.58
C ARG A 69 -16.90 13.50 -1.47
N GLY A 70 -15.92 12.71 -1.89
CA GLY A 70 -15.05 11.94 -1.00
C GLY A 70 -15.11 10.45 -1.30
N ARG A 71 -13.95 9.87 -1.62
CA ARG A 71 -13.77 8.43 -1.71
C ARG A 71 -13.83 7.85 -0.29
N PRO A 72 -14.48 6.69 -0.04
CA PRO A 72 -14.54 6.11 1.29
C PRO A 72 -13.15 5.93 1.91
N ARG A 73 -13.07 6.20 3.22
CA ARG A 73 -11.83 6.16 4.01
C ARG A 73 -11.16 4.80 3.83
N GLY A 74 -9.88 4.79 3.42
CA GLY A 74 -9.08 3.57 3.22
C GLY A 74 -9.10 2.97 1.81
N SER A 75 -9.79 3.61 0.86
CA SER A 75 -9.76 3.19 -0.53
C SER A 75 -8.35 3.36 -1.15
N ARG A 76 -7.63 2.25 -1.41
CA ARG A 76 -6.28 2.29 -2.00
C ARG A 76 -6.33 2.92 -3.40
N ASN A 77 -5.44 3.87 -3.70
CA ASN A 77 -5.36 4.56 -4.98
C ASN A 77 -5.49 3.56 -6.15
N ARG A 78 -6.59 3.63 -6.90
CA ARG A 78 -6.87 2.73 -8.05
C ARG A 78 -5.89 2.94 -9.21
N HIS A 79 -4.98 3.91 -9.08
CA HIS A 79 -4.21 4.43 -10.21
C HIS A 79 -2.87 3.74 -10.49
N SER A 80 -2.36 2.86 -9.61
CA SER A 80 -1.11 2.12 -9.88
C SER A 80 -1.34 0.68 -10.33
N THR A 81 -2.38 0.00 -9.83
CA THR A 81 -2.60 -1.43 -10.06
C THR A 81 -3.17 -1.74 -11.44
N ASP A 82 -4.03 -0.89 -11.99
CA ASP A 82 -4.54 -1.08 -13.35
C ASP A 82 -3.46 -0.76 -14.41
N LEU A 83 -2.60 0.22 -14.15
CA LEU A 83 -1.41 0.48 -14.96
C LEU A 83 -0.40 -0.66 -14.88
N GLU A 84 -0.15 -1.19 -13.68
CA GLU A 84 0.71 -2.36 -13.47
C GLU A 84 0.18 -3.58 -14.24
N ARG A 85 -1.10 -3.90 -14.12
CA ARG A 85 -1.75 -4.98 -14.87
C ARG A 85 -1.68 -4.77 -16.38
N TRP A 86 -1.91 -3.53 -16.84
CA TRP A 86 -1.80 -3.18 -18.25
C TRP A 86 -0.34 -3.32 -18.74
N LEU A 87 0.66 -2.89 -17.98
CA LEU A 87 2.07 -3.08 -18.34
C LEU A 87 2.45 -4.57 -18.39
N LEU A 88 1.98 -5.36 -17.42
CA LEU A 88 2.22 -6.80 -17.36
C LEU A 88 1.46 -7.59 -18.44
N SER A 89 0.39 -7.05 -19.03
CA SER A 89 -0.27 -7.71 -20.16
C SER A 89 0.55 -7.65 -21.45
N HIS A 90 1.49 -6.71 -21.56
CA HIS A 90 2.33 -6.53 -22.75
C HIS A 90 3.65 -7.33 -22.69
N GLY A 91 4.03 -7.89 -21.54
CA GLY A 91 5.34 -8.52 -21.42
C GLY A 91 5.62 -9.26 -20.11
N GLN A 92 6.87 -9.68 -19.94
CA GLN A 92 7.31 -10.36 -18.72
C GLN A 92 7.42 -9.39 -17.55
N HIS A 93 7.21 -9.91 -16.34
CA HIS A 93 7.41 -9.14 -15.13
C HIS A 93 8.88 -8.65 -15.06
N PRO A 94 9.13 -7.36 -14.77
CA PRO A 94 10.49 -6.79 -14.78
C PRO A 94 11.50 -7.55 -13.92
N ALA A 95 11.08 -8.08 -12.77
CA ALA A 95 11.95 -8.89 -11.91
C ALA A 95 12.47 -10.17 -12.61
N ILE A 96 11.68 -10.78 -13.49
CA ILE A 96 12.09 -11.95 -14.27
C ILE A 96 13.17 -11.54 -15.27
N THR A 97 12.97 -10.42 -15.95
CA THR A 97 13.96 -9.86 -16.88
C THR A 97 15.29 -9.57 -16.17
N LEU A 98 15.25 -8.96 -14.98
CA LEU A 98 16.46 -8.70 -14.19
C LEU A 98 17.18 -9.99 -13.79
N MET A 99 16.42 -11.02 -13.39
CA MET A 99 16.98 -12.34 -13.04
C MET A 99 17.63 -13.01 -14.27
N GLN A 100 16.97 -12.97 -15.42
CA GLN A 100 17.52 -13.51 -16.67
C GLN A 100 18.84 -12.81 -17.04
N ILE A 101 18.88 -11.47 -17.00
CA ILE A 101 20.09 -10.69 -17.29
C ILE A 101 21.21 -11.04 -16.30
N GLN A 102 20.90 -11.12 -15.00
CA GLN A 102 21.88 -11.45 -13.96
C GLN A 102 22.44 -12.88 -14.13
N SER A 103 21.61 -13.83 -14.55
CA SER A 103 22.01 -15.22 -14.82
C SER A 103 22.81 -15.40 -16.12
N THR A 104 22.69 -14.46 -17.06
CA THR A 104 23.35 -14.55 -18.36
C THR A 104 24.84 -14.23 -18.24
N ALA A 105 25.68 -14.99 -18.95
CA ALA A 105 27.12 -14.72 -18.98
C ALA A 105 27.42 -13.40 -19.71
N PRO A 106 28.44 -12.62 -19.26
CA PRO A 106 28.76 -11.33 -19.86
C PRO A 106 29.05 -11.38 -21.37
N GLU A 107 29.67 -12.47 -21.84
CA GLU A 107 30.02 -12.68 -23.25
C GLU A 107 28.79 -12.78 -24.14
N VAL A 108 27.73 -13.42 -23.63
CA VAL A 108 26.44 -13.56 -24.33
C VAL A 108 25.73 -12.20 -24.41
N LEU A 109 25.81 -11.39 -23.35
CA LEU A 109 25.28 -10.02 -23.35
C LEU A 109 26.04 -9.13 -24.35
N MET A 110 27.37 -9.28 -24.43
CA MET A 110 28.20 -8.60 -25.43
C MET A 110 27.79 -8.97 -26.85
N GLU A 111 27.56 -10.24 -27.12
CA GLU A 111 27.09 -10.70 -28.41
C GLU A 111 25.68 -10.19 -28.75
N ALA A 112 24.73 -10.29 -27.81
CA ALA A 112 23.37 -9.79 -27.99
C ALA A 112 23.31 -8.27 -28.23
N SER A 113 24.31 -7.52 -27.75
CA SER A 113 24.38 -6.06 -27.90
C SER A 113 24.82 -5.57 -29.28
N LYS A 114 25.32 -6.47 -30.14
CA LYS A 114 25.92 -6.10 -31.43
C LYS A 114 24.89 -5.35 -32.28
N ARG A 115 25.16 -4.07 -32.54
CA ARG A 115 24.31 -3.21 -33.38
C ARG A 115 25.12 -2.56 -34.49
N ARG A 116 24.53 -2.50 -35.69
CA ARG A 116 25.09 -1.75 -36.82
C ARG A 116 24.77 -0.27 -36.61
N LYS A 117 25.80 0.56 -36.50
CA LYS A 117 25.67 2.00 -36.35
C LYS A 117 26.38 2.72 -37.48
N VAL A 118 25.68 3.65 -38.13
CA VAL A 118 26.30 4.54 -39.11
C VAL A 118 27.11 5.57 -38.33
N HIS A 119 28.43 5.58 -38.52
CA HIS A 119 29.33 6.50 -37.82
C HIS A 119 29.55 7.79 -38.60
N SER A 120 29.65 7.68 -39.92
CA SER A 120 29.80 8.83 -40.82
C SER A 120 29.29 8.48 -42.21
N PHE A 121 29.10 9.49 -43.05
CA PHE A 121 28.91 9.30 -44.48
C PHE A 121 30.19 9.70 -45.20
N GLN A 122 30.61 8.91 -46.18
CA GLN A 122 31.73 9.27 -47.05
C GLN A 122 31.29 10.41 -47.98
N LYS A 123 32.26 11.07 -48.62
CA LYS A 123 31.99 12.15 -49.59
C LYS A 123 31.13 11.68 -50.77
N ASP A 124 31.18 10.38 -51.07
CA ASP A 124 30.40 9.72 -52.12
C ASP A 124 28.96 9.35 -51.68
N GLY A 125 28.54 9.78 -50.48
CA GLY A 125 27.20 9.52 -49.94
C GLY A 125 27.00 8.12 -49.34
N THR A 126 28.02 7.27 -49.36
CA THR A 126 27.95 5.91 -48.78
C THR A 126 28.08 5.95 -47.24
N PRO A 127 27.21 5.23 -46.49
CA PRO A 127 27.31 5.18 -45.04
C PRO A 127 28.48 4.30 -44.60
N ASN A 128 29.36 4.85 -43.76
CA ASN A 128 30.36 4.09 -43.03
C ASN A 128 29.72 3.44 -41.80
N VAL A 129 29.52 2.12 -41.87
CA VAL A 129 28.83 1.34 -40.83
C VAL A 129 29.85 0.63 -39.95
N VAL A 130 29.82 0.91 -38.65
CA VAL A 130 30.62 0.24 -37.63
C VAL A 130 29.70 -0.64 -36.79
N ILE A 131 30.21 -1.79 -36.36
CA ILE A 131 29.51 -2.67 -35.41
C ILE A 131 29.88 -2.23 -34.00
N GLU A 132 28.92 -1.70 -33.28
CA GLU A 132 29.05 -1.34 -31.86
C GLU A 132 28.59 -2.52 -31.01
N HIS A 133 29.33 -2.82 -29.94
CA HIS A 133 28.95 -3.80 -28.93
C HIS A 133 29.34 -3.28 -27.54
N MET A 134 28.69 -3.78 -26.50
CA MET A 134 29.08 -3.46 -25.13
C MET A 134 30.47 -4.03 -24.82
N THR A 135 31.21 -3.34 -23.94
CA THR A 135 32.46 -3.85 -23.39
C THR A 135 32.16 -4.87 -22.28
N TYR A 136 33.15 -5.71 -21.96
CA TYR A 136 33.00 -6.68 -20.87
C TYR A 136 32.70 -6.01 -19.52
N GLU A 137 33.36 -4.88 -19.25
CA GLU A 137 33.11 -4.06 -18.05
C GLU A 137 31.66 -3.56 -18.00
N ALA A 138 31.11 -3.09 -19.11
CA ALA A 138 29.72 -2.65 -19.18
C ALA A 138 28.74 -3.82 -18.97
N ALA A 139 29.04 -5.00 -19.54
CA ALA A 139 28.24 -6.21 -19.34
C ALA A 139 28.25 -6.68 -17.88
N GLN A 140 29.41 -6.69 -17.22
CA GLN A 140 29.51 -7.00 -15.80
C GLN A 140 28.84 -5.95 -14.91
N GLY A 141 29.00 -4.67 -15.23
CA GLY A 141 28.33 -3.58 -14.52
C GLY A 141 26.80 -3.69 -14.59
N LEU A 142 26.25 -4.10 -15.73
CA LEU A 142 24.81 -4.36 -15.87
C LEU A 142 24.36 -5.49 -14.92
N ARG A 143 25.10 -6.60 -14.87
CA ARG A 143 24.79 -7.73 -13.99
C ARG A 143 24.87 -7.35 -12.51
N ALA A 144 25.89 -6.58 -12.11
CA ALA A 144 26.03 -6.08 -10.75
C ALA A 144 24.83 -5.21 -10.33
N ARG A 145 24.39 -4.29 -11.20
CA ARG A 145 23.19 -3.48 -10.93
C ARG A 145 21.93 -4.33 -10.80
N CYS A 146 21.76 -5.34 -11.66
CA CYS A 146 20.63 -6.26 -11.53
C CYS A 146 20.68 -7.03 -10.20
N ALA A 147 21.87 -7.46 -9.76
CA ALA A 147 22.04 -8.10 -8.47
C ALA A 147 21.67 -7.17 -7.31
N ASP A 148 22.16 -5.92 -7.30
CA ASP A 148 21.86 -4.94 -6.25
C ASP A 148 20.35 -4.66 -6.13
N ILE A 149 19.63 -4.59 -7.25
CA ILE A 149 18.18 -4.39 -7.26
C ILE A 149 17.43 -5.61 -6.71
N LEU A 150 17.92 -6.84 -6.98
CA LEU A 150 17.28 -8.08 -6.56
C LEU A 150 17.64 -8.49 -5.12
N MET A 151 18.81 -8.09 -4.61
CA MET A 151 19.31 -8.46 -3.28
C MET A 151 18.32 -8.21 -2.13
N PRO A 152 17.61 -7.05 -2.04
CA PRO A 152 16.63 -6.81 -0.98
C PRO A 152 15.48 -7.82 -0.94
N TYR A 153 15.09 -8.35 -2.10
CA TYR A 153 13.97 -9.28 -2.20
C TYR A 153 14.37 -10.73 -1.92
N LEU A 154 15.64 -11.07 -2.15
CA LEU A 154 16.18 -12.42 -1.96
C LEU A 154 16.80 -12.63 -0.57
N VAL A 155 17.58 -11.66 -0.11
CA VAL A 155 18.40 -11.75 1.12
C VAL A 155 17.88 -10.82 2.21
N GLY A 156 17.13 -9.78 1.84
CA GLY A 156 16.54 -8.86 2.81
C GLY A 156 15.53 -9.54 3.74
N LYS A 157 15.39 -8.99 4.95
CA LYS A 157 14.36 -9.44 5.89
C LYS A 157 12.99 -9.20 5.26
N LYS A 158 12.32 -10.29 4.89
CA LYS A 158 10.96 -10.21 4.33
C LYS A 158 10.02 -9.67 5.41
N PRO A 159 9.08 -8.77 5.07
CA PRO A 159 8.03 -8.39 6.01
C PRO A 159 7.25 -9.65 6.37
N ILE A 160 7.09 -9.89 7.67
CA ILE A 160 6.27 -11.00 8.17
C ILE A 160 4.81 -10.59 7.90
N PRO A 161 4.05 -11.37 7.11
CA PRO A 161 2.62 -11.10 6.97
C PRO A 161 1.96 -11.30 8.34
N ILE A 162 1.48 -10.21 8.93
CA ILE A 162 0.63 -10.26 10.11
C ILE A 162 -0.79 -10.35 9.57
N ASP A 163 -1.39 -11.53 9.69
CA ASP A 163 -2.80 -11.71 9.36
C ASP A 163 -3.63 -11.07 10.48
N LEU A 164 -4.10 -9.84 10.23
CA LEU A 164 -4.99 -9.12 11.15
C LEU A 164 -6.42 -9.64 10.93
N THR A 165 -6.67 -10.89 11.27
CA THR A 165 -8.03 -11.43 11.41
C THR A 165 -8.70 -10.99 12.72
N PHE A 166 -7.96 -10.34 13.61
CA PHE A 166 -8.49 -9.82 14.86
C PHE A 166 -8.93 -8.35 14.73
N SER A 167 -10.25 -8.13 14.66
CA SER A 167 -10.87 -6.82 14.85
C SER A 167 -11.20 -6.62 16.33
N GLY A 168 -10.17 -6.44 17.14
CA GLY A 168 -10.29 -6.01 18.54
C GLY A 168 -9.15 -5.07 18.85
N VAL A 169 -9.37 -4.16 19.81
CA VAL A 169 -8.27 -3.39 20.40
C VAL A 169 -7.41 -4.43 21.13
N SER A 170 -6.31 -4.86 20.52
CA SER A 170 -5.33 -5.68 21.22
C SER A 170 -4.67 -4.78 22.25
N ASP A 171 -4.99 -4.95 23.52
CA ASP A 171 -4.26 -4.28 24.59
C ASP A 171 -2.79 -4.70 24.48
N LEU A 172 -1.91 -3.72 24.28
CA LEU A 172 -0.48 -3.94 24.16
C LEU A 172 0.07 -4.21 25.57
N ILE A 173 0.30 -5.48 25.90
CA ILE A 173 0.84 -5.88 27.20
C ILE A 173 2.37 -5.75 27.17
N ILE A 174 2.91 -4.79 27.92
CA ILE A 174 4.33 -4.58 28.16
C ILE A 174 4.61 -4.69 29.66
N GLU A 175 5.46 -5.64 30.03
CA GLU A 175 5.94 -5.88 31.39
C GLU A 175 6.59 -4.62 31.99
N GLY A 176 6.07 -4.17 33.13
CA GLY A 176 6.58 -3.01 33.86
C GLY A 176 6.12 -1.65 33.33
N VAL A 177 5.32 -1.60 32.26
CA VAL A 177 4.75 -0.35 31.71
C VAL A 177 3.23 -0.34 31.80
N THR A 178 2.57 -1.39 31.31
CA THR A 178 1.10 -1.50 31.30
C THR A 178 0.56 -2.45 32.37
N HIS A 179 1.34 -3.46 32.75
CA HIS A 179 0.95 -4.51 33.69
C HIS A 179 2.18 -4.91 34.53
N SER A 180 1.95 -5.26 35.79
CA SER A 180 2.96 -5.83 36.69
C SER A 180 3.24 -7.30 36.33
N ALA A 181 4.35 -7.84 36.83
CA ALA A 181 4.76 -9.23 36.54
C ALA A 181 3.73 -10.27 37.05
N GLU A 182 3.03 -9.96 38.15
CA GLU A 182 1.96 -10.80 38.69
C GLU A 182 0.71 -10.77 37.78
N GLU A 183 0.30 -9.57 37.32
CA GLU A 183 -0.84 -9.42 36.40
C GLU A 183 -0.60 -10.09 35.04
N ILE A 184 0.65 -10.14 34.57
CA ILE A 184 1.01 -10.88 33.34
C ILE A 184 0.85 -12.39 33.54
N GLY A 185 1.25 -12.91 34.70
CA GLY A 185 1.05 -14.32 35.03
C GLY A 185 -0.43 -14.70 34.99
N ASP A 186 -1.27 -13.88 35.62
CA ASP A 186 -2.72 -14.11 35.67
C ASP A 186 -3.38 -14.05 34.28
N ILE A 187 -2.95 -13.12 33.41
CA ILE A 187 -3.47 -13.01 32.04
C ILE A 187 -3.07 -14.22 31.18
N VAL A 188 -1.81 -14.64 31.28
CA VAL A 188 -1.30 -15.80 30.53
C VAL A 188 -1.99 -17.09 31.00
N ASP A 189 -2.15 -17.26 32.31
CA ASP A 189 -2.82 -18.44 32.85
C ASP A 189 -4.32 -18.47 32.50
N ALA A 190 -4.98 -17.31 32.38
CA ALA A 190 -6.37 -17.20 31.94
C ALA A 190 -6.56 -17.44 30.43
N GLU A 191 -5.61 -17.03 29.58
CA GLU A 191 -5.69 -17.19 28.12
C GLU A 191 -5.42 -18.63 27.66
N PHE A 192 -4.60 -19.39 28.41
CA PHE A 192 -4.23 -20.78 28.08
C PHE A 192 -4.83 -21.83 29.01
N GLY A 193 -5.70 -21.44 29.94
CA GLY A 193 -6.46 -22.35 30.79
C GLY A 193 -7.45 -23.22 29.98
N PRO A 194 -7.76 -24.45 30.45
CA PRO A 194 -8.83 -25.23 29.83
C PRO A 194 -10.14 -24.44 29.90
N ALA A 195 -10.84 -24.32 28.78
CA ALA A 195 -12.19 -23.77 28.77
C ALA A 195 -13.07 -24.69 29.63
N ASP A 196 -13.74 -24.14 30.64
CA ASP A 196 -14.73 -24.88 31.43
C ASP A 196 -15.87 -25.30 30.49
N GLU A 197 -15.86 -26.57 30.09
CA GLU A 197 -17.00 -27.24 29.45
C GLU A 197 -18.06 -27.50 30.52
N ASP A 198 -18.87 -26.51 30.88
CA ASP A 198 -20.12 -26.74 31.62
C ASP A 198 -21.06 -25.54 31.44
N ASP A 199 -21.71 -25.46 30.27
CA ASP A 199 -23.01 -24.81 30.10
C ASP A 199 -23.74 -25.51 28.94
N ALA A 200 -24.07 -26.78 29.16
CA ALA A 200 -24.94 -27.56 28.30
C ALA A 200 -25.90 -28.40 29.14
N GLU A 201 -26.86 -27.78 29.83
CA GLU A 201 -28.13 -28.44 30.14
C GLU A 201 -29.24 -27.43 30.47
N GLY A 202 -29.98 -27.05 29.43
CA GLY A 202 -31.31 -26.48 29.54
C GLY A 202 -32.23 -27.23 28.57
N ASP A 203 -32.71 -28.42 28.97
CA ASP A 203 -33.96 -28.99 28.46
C ASP A 203 -34.47 -30.14 29.37
N ALA A 204 -35.39 -29.82 30.28
CA ALA A 204 -36.53 -30.62 30.77
C ALA A 204 -37.25 -29.91 31.93
#